data_AF-A0A1M6TYT2-F1
#
_entry.id   AF-A0A1M6TYT2-F1
#
_cell.length_a   1.000
_cell.length_b   1.000
_cell.length_c   1.000
_cell.angle_alpha   90.00
_cell.angle_beta   90.00
_cell.angle_gamma   90.00
#
_symmetry.space_group_name_H-M   'P 1'
#
loop_
_entity.id
_entity.type
_entity.pdbx_description
1 polymer ?
#
loop_
_entity_poly.entity_id
_entity_poly.type
_entity_poly.pdbx_seq_one_letter_code
_entity_poly.pdbx_strand_id
1 'polypeptide(L)' 'MTAKQLLEQAVRADRLAKSIMDAYASNALMEYARECREQAERIAIASSHHQTPTSQIHLS' A
#
# COMPACT_ATOMS: atom_id res chain seq x y z
N MET A 1 -1.48 -10.15 -3.09
CA MET A 1 -0.33 -9.24 -2.84
C MET A 1 -0.49 -8.69 -1.43
N THR A 2 0.57 -8.69 -0.60
CA THR A 2 0.51 -8.20 0.79
C THR A 2 0.90 -6.72 0.87
N ALA A 3 0.54 -6.05 1.97
CA ALA A 3 0.97 -4.65 2.22
C ALA A 3 2.49 -4.50 2.16
N LYS A 4 3.24 -5.46 2.72
CA LYS A 4 4.72 -5.49 2.63
C LYS A 4 5.21 -5.57 1.18
N GLN A 5 4.63 -6.44 0.36
CA GLN A 5 5.01 -6.57 -1.04
C GLN A 5 4.75 -5.29 -1.85
N LEU A 6 3.65 -4.58 -1.56
CA LEU A 6 3.33 -3.30 -2.18
C LEU A 6 4.32 -2.21 -1.78
N LEU A 7 4.70 -2.13 -0.50
CA LEU A 7 5.73 -1.18 -0.05
C LEU A 7 7.09 -1.45 -0.71
N GLU A 8 7.48 -2.71 -0.87
CA GLU A 8 8.70 -3.09 -1.60
C GLU A 8 8.65 -2.67 -3.08
N GLN A 9 7.50 -2.81 -3.74
CA GLN A 9 7.33 -2.32 -5.12
C GLN A 9 7.42 -0.79 -5.19
N ALA A 10 6.80 -0.08 -4.25
CA ALA A 10 6.88 1.39 -4.20
C ALA A 10 8.32 1.88 -4.08
N VAL A 11 9.12 1.26 -3.20
CA VAL A 11 10.54 1.62 -3.02
C VAL A 11 11.35 1.32 -4.29
N ARG A 12 11.09 0.18 -4.96
CA ARG A 12 11.75 -0.16 -6.22
C ARG A 12 11.42 0.85 -7.32
N ALA A 13 10.15 1.21 -7.45
CA ALA A 13 9.68 2.16 -8.44
C ALA A 13 10.25 3.57 -8.20
N ASP A 14 10.25 4.07 -6.95
CA ASP A 14 10.87 5.35 -6.59
C ASP A 14 12.37 5.39 -6.91
N ARG A 15 13.09 4.28 -6.65
CA ARG A 15 14.52 4.18 -7.00
C ARG A 15 14.71 4.23 -8.51
N LEU A 16 13.87 3.51 -9.26
CA LEU A 16 13.97 3.44 -10.72
C LEU A 16 13.64 4.80 -11.36
N ALA A 17 12.61 5.50 -10.87
CA ALA A 17 12.22 6.83 -11.35
C ALA A 17 13.40 7.82 -11.28
N LYS A 18 14.16 7.81 -10.17
CA LYS A 18 15.34 8.67 -9.97
C LYS A 18 16.53 8.36 -10.90
N SER A 19 16.53 7.19 -11.54
CA SER A 19 17.61 6.75 -12.43
C SER A 19 17.29 6.93 -13.92
N ILE A 20 16.05 7.30 -14.26
CA ILE A 20 15.59 7.43 -15.64
C ILE A 20 15.59 8.91 -16.04
N MET A 21 16.15 9.21 -17.22
CA MET A 21 16.15 10.57 -17.78
C MET A 21 14.85 10.93 -18.50
N ASP A 22 14.10 9.92 -18.96
CA ASP A 22 12.81 10.12 -19.59
C ASP A 22 11.78 10.58 -18.55
N ALA A 23 11.34 11.84 -18.68
CA ALA A 23 10.45 12.47 -17.71
C ALA A 23 9.08 11.78 -17.63
N TYR A 24 8.59 11.24 -18.74
CA TYR A 24 7.30 10.54 -18.78
C TYR A 24 7.38 9.21 -18.03
N ALA A 25 8.40 8.40 -18.30
CA ALA A 25 8.64 7.13 -17.62
C ALA A 25 8.96 7.33 -16.13
N SER A 26 9.74 8.36 -15.78
CA SER A 26 9.97 8.74 -14.38
C SER A 26 8.65 9.06 -13.67
N ASN A 27 7.80 9.90 -14.26
CA ASN A 27 6.51 10.24 -13.67
C ASN A 27 5.59 9.03 -13.53
N ALA A 28 5.53 8.16 -14.54
CA ALA A 28 4.73 6.93 -14.48
C ALA A 28 5.17 6.01 -13.33
N LEU A 29 6.48 5.89 -13.08
CA LEU A 29 7.01 5.12 -11.95
C LEU A 29 6.70 5.77 -10.60
N MET A 30 6.73 7.10 -10.51
CA MET A 30 6.35 7.83 -9.29
C MET A 30 4.86 7.66 -8.96
N GLU A 31 3.98 7.73 -9.97
CA GLU A 31 2.56 7.43 -9.79
C GLU A 31 2.35 5.98 -9.36
N TYR A 32 3.00 5.02 -10.02
CA TYR A 32 2.93 3.61 -9.61
C TYR A 32 3.40 3.38 -8.16
N ALA A 33 4.46 4.08 -7.74
CA ALA A 33 4.93 4.02 -6.35
C ALA A 33 3.90 4.59 -5.37
N ARG A 34 3.21 5.68 -5.75
CA ARG A 34 2.10 6.27 -4.97
C ARG A 34 0.94 5.30 -4.83
N GLU A 35 0.47 4.70 -5.92
CA GLU A 35 -0.62 3.72 -5.92
C GLU A 35 -0.30 2.51 -5.04
N CYS A 36 0.94 2.01 -5.08
CA CYS A 36 1.38 0.91 -4.23
C CYS A 36 1.29 1.27 -2.73
N ARG A 37 1.69 2.49 -2.33
CA ARG A 37 1.58 2.96 -0.94
C ARG A 37 0.13 3.06 -0.49
N GLU A 38 -0.74 3.65 -1.32
CA GLU A 38 -2.17 3.78 -1.00
C GLU A 38 -2.84 2.41 -0.84
N GLN A 39 -2.51 1.45 -1.70
CA GLN A 39 -3.03 0.08 -1.57
C GLN A 39 -2.51 -0.62 -0.31
N ALA A 40 -1.23 -0.43 0.03
CA ALA A 40 -0.66 -0.99 1.25
C ALA A 40 -1.36 -0.47 2.50
N GLU A 41 -1.64 0.84 2.53
CA GLU A 41 -2.38 1.50 3.61
C GLU A 41 -3.82 0.95 3.73
N ARG A 42 -4.54 0.82 2.60
CA ARG A 42 -5.90 0.23 2.59
C ARG A 42 -5.91 -1.19 3.16
N ILE A 43 -4.91 -2.01 2.82
CA ILE A 43 -4.79 -3.38 3.36
C ILE A 43 -4.49 -3.35 4.86
N ALA A 44 -3.62 -2.46 5.32
CA ALA A 44 -3.32 -2.30 6.74
C ALA A 44 -4.57 -1.90 7.53
N ILE A 45 -5.32 -0.90 7.06
CA ILE A 45 -6.58 -0.46 7.66
C ILE A 45 -7.61 -1.60 7.70
N ALA A 46 -7.81 -2.30 6.57
CA ALA A 46 -8.76 -3.41 6.51
C ALA A 46 -8.41 -4.55 7.50
N SER A 47 -7.11 -4.79 7.72
CA SER A 47 -6.62 -5.77 8.69
C SER A 47 -6.89 -5.33 10.14
N SER A 48 -6.81 -4.04 10.44
CA SER A 48 -7.12 -3.48 11.77
C SER A 48 -8.61 -3.53 12.12
N HIS A 49 -9.51 -3.41 11.13
CA HIS A 49 -10.97 -3.46 11.37
C HIS A 49 -11.53 -4.88 11.55
N HIS A 50 -10.79 -5.93 11.21
CA HIS A 50 -11.21 -7.32 11.44
C HIS A 50 -11.02 -7.80 12.89
N GLN A 51 -10.55 -6.93 13.80
CA GLN A 51 -10.29 -7.28 15.21
C GLN A 51 -11.36 -6.82 16.20
N THR A 52 -12.51 -6.28 15.79
CA THR A 52 -13.62 -6.04 16.75
C THR A 52 -14.21 -7.39 17.19
N PRO A 53 -13.99 -7.82 18.44
CA PRO A 53 -14.63 -9.02 18.95
C PRO A 53 -16.10 -8.70 19.13
N THR A 54 -16.97 -9.49 18.52
CA THR A 54 -18.38 -9.57 18.86
C THR A 54 -18.48 -9.99 20.32
N SER A 55 -18.46 -9.01 21.23
CA SER A 55 -18.88 -9.23 22.61
C SER A 55 -20.37 -9.53 22.54
N GLN A 56 -20.70 -10.83 22.56
CA GLN A 56 -22.04 -11.31 22.81
C GLN A 56 -22.53 -10.70 24.12
N ILE A 57 -23.39 -9.69 24.02
CA ILE A 57 -24.20 -9.24 25.14
C ILE A 57 -25.28 -10.31 25.32
N HIS A 58 -25.01 -11.30 26.15
CA HIS A 58 -26.03 -12.21 26.68
C HIS A 58 -26.54 -11.59 27.99
N LEU A 59 -27.60 -10.80 27.89
CA LEU A 59 -28.37 -10.33 29.05
C LEU A 59 -29.29 -11.47 29.48
N SER A 60 -28.92 -12.14 30.57
CA SER A 60 -29.76 -13.01 31.38
C SER A 60 -30.75 -12.22 32.22
#